data_AF-A0A7K4TEA5-F1
#
_entry.id   AF-A0A7K4TEA5-F1
#
_cell.length_a   1.000
_cell.length_b   1.000
_cell.length_c   1.000
_cell.angle_alpha   90.00
_cell.angle_beta   90.00
_cell.angle_gamma   90.00
#
_symmetry.space_group_name_H-M   'P 1'
#
loop_
_entity.id
_entity.type
_entity.pdbx_description
1 polymer ?
#
loop_
_entity_poly.entity_id
_entity_poly.type
_entity_poly.pdbx_seq_one_letter_code
_entity_poly.pdbx_strand_id
1 'polypeptide(L)'
;QVLSLNKDEDAHSGYQSLLSEINDPNTKYILRTANRLYGEKTFDFLSSFVESSQKLYHAGLEETDFVHASEDSRKQINGWVEERTEGKIQNLLAEGILNSLTRLVLVNAIYFKGNWEKQFDKENTAERPFHINK
;
A
#
# COMPACT_ATOMS: atom_id res chain seq x y z
N GLN A 1 7.75 -21.25 8.98
CA GLN A 1 7.12 -20.47 7.89
C GLN A 1 7.29 -19.00 8.24
N VAL A 2 7.77 -18.16 7.31
CA VAL A 2 8.21 -16.78 7.64
C VAL A 2 7.04 -15.82 7.89
N LEU A 3 5.92 -16.00 7.18
CA LEU A 3 4.73 -15.15 7.28
C LEU A 3 3.64 -15.69 8.23
N SER A 4 3.90 -16.80 8.91
CA SER A 4 2.95 -17.43 9.86
C SER A 4 1.52 -17.66 9.34
N LEU A 5 1.36 -17.85 8.02
CA LEU A 5 0.06 -18.16 7.43
C LEU A 5 -0.35 -19.57 7.84
N ASN A 6 -1.52 -19.70 8.47
CA ASN A 6 -2.10 -21.00 8.78
C ASN A 6 -2.33 -21.77 7.46
N LYS A 7 -1.84 -23.01 7.37
CA LYS A 7 -2.00 -23.82 6.16
C LYS A 7 -3.40 -24.45 6.05
N ASP A 8 -4.10 -24.54 7.17
CA ASP A 8 -5.42 -25.16 7.27
C ASP A 8 -6.56 -24.16 7.05
N GLU A 9 -6.26 -22.86 7.01
CA GLU A 9 -7.21 -21.77 6.73
C GLU A 9 -6.79 -21.01 5.46
N ASP A 10 -7.77 -20.65 4.64
CA ASP A 10 -7.53 -19.78 3.49
C ASP A 10 -7.20 -18.36 3.96
N ALA A 11 -5.90 -18.07 4.08
CA ALA A 11 -5.40 -16.76 4.48
C ALA A 11 -5.95 -15.62 3.61
N HIS A 12 -6.25 -15.88 2.33
CA HIS A 12 -6.74 -14.84 1.43
C HIS A 12 -8.14 -14.37 1.81
N SER A 13 -9.01 -15.28 2.24
CA SER A 13 -10.35 -14.94 2.71
C SER A 13 -10.32 -14.05 3.96
N GLY A 14 -9.40 -14.34 4.89
CA GLY A 14 -9.17 -13.51 6.08
C GLY A 14 -8.69 -12.09 5.73
N TYR A 15 -7.77 -11.97 4.77
CA TYR A 15 -7.34 -10.66 4.28
C TYR A 15 -8.46 -9.89 3.58
N GLN A 16 -9.32 -10.56 2.82
CA GLN A 16 -10.46 -9.92 2.19
C GLN A 16 -11.41 -9.29 3.22
N SER A 17 -11.74 -10.04 4.29
CA SER A 17 -12.57 -9.53 5.39
C SER A 17 -11.91 -8.35 6.09
N LEU A 18 -10.62 -8.47 6.43
CA LEU A 18 -9.85 -7.39 7.05
C LEU A 18 -9.84 -6.12 6.20
N LEU A 19 -9.55 -6.24 4.91
CA LEU A 19 -9.50 -5.10 3.99
C LEU A 19 -10.86 -4.43 3.81
N SER A 20 -11.96 -5.18 3.95
CA SER A 20 -13.31 -4.62 3.90
C SER A 20 -13.62 -3.81 5.16
N GLU A 21 -13.20 -4.29 6.34
CA GLU A 21 -13.42 -3.61 7.62
C GLU A 21 -12.59 -2.33 7.75
N ILE A 22 -11.30 -2.39 7.43
CA ILE A 22 -10.39 -1.25 7.64
C ILE A 22 -10.58 -0.11 6.66
N ASN A 23 -11.18 -0.37 5.49
CA ASN A 23 -11.48 0.66 4.49
C ASN A 23 -12.92 1.18 4.61
N ASP A 24 -13.65 0.88 5.70
CA ASP A 24 -15.00 1.39 5.92
C ASP A 24 -15.00 2.94 5.96
N PRO A 25 -15.70 3.61 5.02
CA PRO A 25 -15.75 5.06 4.96
C PRO A 25 -16.54 5.69 6.12
N ASN A 26 -17.28 4.91 6.92
CA ASN A 26 -18.11 5.41 8.03
C ASN A 26 -17.38 5.50 9.38
N THR A 27 -16.05 5.41 9.38
CA THR A 27 -15.23 5.48 10.58
C THR A 27 -14.98 6.92 11.04
N LYS A 28 -14.73 7.11 12.34
CA LYS A 28 -14.38 8.43 12.93
C LYS A 28 -12.91 8.84 12.72
N TYR A 29 -12.16 8.00 12.02
CA TYR A 29 -10.74 8.17 11.73
C TYR A 29 -10.53 8.02 10.22
N ILE A 30 -9.37 8.44 9.74
CA ILE A 30 -8.95 8.17 8.36
C ILE A 30 -8.04 6.97 8.42
N LEU A 31 -8.48 5.86 7.83
CA LEU A 31 -7.64 4.70 7.54
C LEU A 31 -7.76 4.44 6.04
N ARG A 32 -6.63 4.48 5.35
CA ARG A 32 -6.53 4.21 3.92
C ARG A 32 -5.56 3.07 3.73
N THR A 33 -6.01 2.00 3.09
CA THR A 33 -5.12 1.00 2.53
C THR A 33 -5.23 1.02 1.01
N ALA A 34 -4.08 0.89 0.36
CA ALA A 34 -3.98 0.99 -1.08
C ALA A 34 -3.13 -0.17 -1.58
N ASN A 35 -3.81 -1.17 -2.15
CA ASN A 35 -3.18 -2.27 -2.86
C ASN A 35 -3.33 -2.04 -4.36
N ARG A 36 -2.26 -2.21 -5.13
CA ARG A 36 -2.32 -2.16 -6.60
C ARG A 36 -1.23 -3.02 -7.20
N LEU A 37 -1.54 -3.63 -8.33
CA LEU A 37 -0.59 -4.30 -9.19
C LEU A 37 -0.28 -3.37 -10.36
N TYR A 38 1.01 -3.21 -10.66
CA TYR A 38 1.46 -2.50 -11.87
C TYR A 38 2.18 -3.49 -12.77
N GLY A 39 1.58 -3.83 -13.90
CA GLY A 39 2.09 -4.83 -14.84
C GLY A 39 2.66 -4.19 -16.10
N GLU A 40 3.70 -4.79 -16.67
CA GLU A 40 4.16 -4.44 -18.02
C GLU A 40 3.06 -4.74 -19.04
N LYS A 41 2.67 -3.75 -19.84
CA LYS A 41 1.59 -3.85 -20.83
C LYS A 41 1.83 -4.92 -21.91
N THR A 42 3.08 -5.28 -22.20
CA THR A 42 3.41 -6.34 -23.17
C THR A 42 3.50 -7.73 -22.54
N PHE A 43 3.16 -7.89 -21.26
CA PHE A 43 3.28 -9.16 -20.54
C PHE A 43 1.89 -9.70 -20.19
N ASP A 44 1.63 -10.94 -20.60
CA ASP A 44 0.34 -11.59 -20.33
C ASP A 44 0.29 -12.15 -18.90
N PHE A 45 -0.65 -11.63 -18.11
CA PHE A 45 -0.95 -12.14 -16.77
C PHE A 45 -2.10 -13.16 -16.82
N LEU A 46 -2.01 -14.19 -15.99
CA LEU A 46 -3.12 -15.13 -15.82
C LEU A 46 -4.36 -14.38 -15.31
N SER A 47 -5.50 -14.53 -16.00
CA SER A 47 -6.75 -13.90 -15.60
C SER A 47 -7.15 -14.27 -14.18
N SER A 48 -6.95 -15.53 -13.79
CA SER A 48 -7.24 -16.02 -12.43
C SER A 48 -6.44 -15.31 -11.34
N PHE A 49 -5.18 -14.92 -11.64
CA PHE A 49 -4.35 -14.15 -10.72
C PHE A 49 -4.88 -12.73 -10.57
N VAL A 50 -5.15 -12.04 -11.69
CA VAL A 50 -5.67 -10.66 -11.68
C VAL A 50 -7.03 -10.59 -11.00
N GLU A 51 -7.94 -11.50 -11.32
CA GLU A 51 -9.27 -11.58 -10.72
C GLU A 51 -9.19 -11.85 -9.21
N SER A 52 -8.31 -12.76 -8.79
CA SER A 52 -8.11 -13.10 -7.39
C SER A 52 -7.49 -11.93 -6.61
N SER A 53 -6.49 -11.23 -7.17
CA SER A 53 -5.91 -10.02 -6.57
C SER A 53 -6.93 -8.89 -6.43
N GLN A 54 -7.74 -8.64 -7.45
CA GLN A 54 -8.82 -7.65 -7.39
C GLN A 54 -9.87 -8.03 -6.33
N LYS A 55 -10.30 -9.30 -6.30
CA LYS A 55 -11.38 -9.76 -5.42
C LYS A 55 -10.96 -9.82 -3.95
N LEU A 56 -9.78 -10.39 -3.67
CA LEU A 56 -9.34 -10.74 -2.32
C LEU A 56 -8.54 -9.60 -1.67
N TYR A 57 -7.87 -8.77 -2.48
CA TYR A 57 -6.99 -7.71 -1.99
C TYR A 57 -7.41 -6.31 -2.40
N HIS A 58 -8.50 -6.17 -3.16
CA HIS A 58 -8.89 -4.91 -3.81
C HIS A 58 -7.75 -4.32 -4.67
N ALA A 59 -6.89 -5.20 -5.20
CA ALA A 59 -5.67 -4.86 -5.91
C ALA A 59 -5.86 -5.06 -7.42
N GLY A 60 -6.32 -4.01 -8.10
CA GLY A 60 -6.46 -4.03 -9.57
C GLY A 60 -5.11 -4.01 -10.27
N LEU A 61 -5.06 -4.60 -11.46
CA LEU A 61 -3.93 -4.48 -12.37
C LEU A 61 -4.04 -3.19 -13.17
N GLU A 62 -2.99 -2.38 -13.09
CA GLU A 62 -2.77 -1.23 -13.95
C GLU A 62 -1.58 -1.51 -14.87
N GLU A 63 -1.80 -1.33 -16.16
CA GLU A 63 -0.76 -1.54 -17.17
C GLU A 63 0.17 -0.33 -17.26
N THR A 64 1.47 -0.60 -17.37
CA THR A 64 2.54 0.40 -17.48
C THR A 64 3.56 -0.02 -18.53
N ASP A 65 4.37 0.90 -19.01
CA ASP A 65 5.44 0.64 -19.98
C ASP A 65 6.81 0.66 -19.29
N PHE A 66 7.14 -0.38 -18.54
CA PHE A 66 8.46 -0.53 -17.96
C PHE A 66 9.53 -0.75 -19.02
N VAL A 67 9.22 -1.47 -20.11
CA VAL A 67 10.19 -1.82 -21.16
C VAL A 67 10.77 -0.58 -21.85
N HIS A 68 9.92 0.39 -22.19
CA HIS A 68 10.34 1.59 -22.92
C HIS A 68 10.32 2.88 -22.08
N ALA A 69 9.60 2.91 -20.95
CA ALA A 69 9.39 4.13 -20.17
C ALA A 69 9.42 3.89 -18.63
N SER A 70 10.36 3.07 -18.14
CA SER A 70 10.44 2.68 -16.72
C SER A 70 10.43 3.86 -15.73
N GLU A 71 11.06 4.98 -16.07
CA GLU A 71 11.08 6.17 -15.21
C GLU A 71 9.71 6.88 -15.14
N ASP A 72 8.93 6.88 -16.23
CA ASP A 72 7.60 7.45 -16.21
C ASP A 72 6.63 6.54 -15.45
N SER A 73 6.74 5.21 -15.63
CA SER A 73 6.02 4.24 -14.80
C SER A 73 6.37 4.38 -13.32
N ARG A 74 7.65 4.63 -12.98
CA ARG A 74 8.08 4.88 -11.59
C ARG A 74 7.38 6.12 -11.02
N LYS A 75 7.34 7.22 -11.77
CA LYS A 75 6.67 8.46 -11.34
C LYS A 75 5.16 8.26 -11.18
N GLN A 76 4.52 7.53 -12.08
CA GLN A 76 3.10 7.18 -11.99
C GLN A 76 2.80 6.40 -10.69
N ILE A 77 3.59 5.37 -10.40
CA ILE A 77 3.44 4.57 -9.18
C ILE A 77 3.62 5.46 -7.94
N ASN A 78 4.68 6.28 -7.91
CA ASN A 78 4.94 7.19 -6.79
C ASN A 78 3.83 8.22 -6.59
N GLY A 79 3.32 8.82 -7.67
CA GLY A 79 2.22 9.79 -7.60
C GLY A 79 0.94 9.17 -7.04
N TRP A 80 0.61 7.94 -7.46
CA TRP A 80 -0.54 7.23 -6.91
C TRP A 80 -0.37 6.89 -5.43
N VAL A 81 0.82 6.45 -5.01
CA VAL A 81 1.10 6.19 -3.58
C VAL A 81 1.01 7.46 -2.76
N GLU A 82 1.56 8.56 -3.27
CA GLU A 82 1.50 9.86 -2.62
C GLU A 82 0.06 10.33 -2.41
N GLU A 83 -0.79 10.24 -3.45
CA GLU A 83 -2.21 10.55 -3.36
C GLU A 83 -2.91 9.70 -2.29
N ARG A 84 -2.68 8.38 -2.32
CA ARG A 84 -3.34 7.43 -1.40
C ARG A 84 -2.90 7.56 0.05
N THR A 85 -1.77 8.23 0.28
CA THR A 85 -1.18 8.40 1.62
C THR A 85 -1.24 9.83 2.11
N GLU A 86 -2.14 10.66 1.54
CA GLU A 86 -2.32 12.07 1.94
C GLU A 86 -0.99 12.87 1.87
N GLY A 87 -0.17 12.57 0.86
CA GLY A 87 1.13 13.19 0.65
C GLY A 87 2.23 12.77 1.63
N LYS A 88 2.02 11.72 2.45
CA LYS A 88 2.98 11.30 3.48
C LYS A 88 4.05 10.36 2.98
N ILE A 89 3.76 9.53 1.98
CA ILE A 89 4.75 8.67 1.35
C ILE A 89 5.02 9.21 -0.05
N GLN A 90 6.10 9.97 -0.14
CA GLN A 90 6.62 10.50 -1.40
C GLN A 90 7.79 9.63 -1.85
N ASN A 91 7.93 9.45 -3.17
CA ASN A 91 9.05 8.72 -3.77
C ASN A 91 9.27 7.32 -3.21
N LEU A 92 8.19 6.52 -3.05
CA LEU A 92 8.27 5.13 -2.58
C LEU A 92 9.35 4.33 -3.34
N LEU A 93 9.38 4.49 -4.65
CA LEU A 93 10.38 3.91 -5.54
C LEU A 93 11.42 4.97 -5.90
N ALA A 94 12.64 4.76 -5.41
CA ALA A 94 13.81 5.56 -5.77
C ALA A 94 14.16 5.38 -7.27
N GLU A 95 14.87 6.36 -7.83
CA GLU A 95 15.37 6.31 -9.20
C GLU A 95 16.23 5.06 -9.44
N GLY A 96 16.10 4.46 -10.63
CA GLY A 96 16.85 3.26 -11.01
C GLY A 96 16.38 1.94 -10.38
N ILE A 97 15.37 1.95 -9.48
CA ILE A 97 14.77 0.71 -8.94
C ILE A 97 14.00 -0.04 -10.02
N LEU A 98 13.34 0.66 -10.93
CA LEU A 98 12.62 0.08 -12.06
C LEU A 98 13.47 0.15 -13.32
N ASN A 99 13.40 -0.89 -14.15
CA ASN A 99 14.12 -0.96 -15.41
C ASN A 99 13.32 -1.72 -16.45
N SER A 100 13.86 -1.85 -17.67
CA SER A 100 13.19 -2.50 -18.80
C SER A 100 12.94 -4.01 -18.63
N LEU A 101 13.53 -4.63 -17.61
CA LEU A 101 13.27 -6.04 -17.25
C LEU A 101 12.15 -6.19 -16.22
N THR A 102 11.66 -5.10 -15.62
CA THR A 102 10.52 -5.14 -14.71
C THR A 102 9.27 -5.64 -15.44
N ARG A 103 8.54 -6.57 -14.82
CA ARG A 103 7.27 -7.10 -15.36
C ARG A 103 6.09 -6.84 -14.45
N LEU A 104 6.29 -6.87 -13.13
CA LEU A 104 5.23 -6.67 -12.16
C LEU A 104 5.79 -5.97 -10.92
N VAL A 105 5.07 -4.95 -10.44
CA VAL A 105 5.32 -4.31 -9.15
C VAL A 105 4.06 -4.46 -8.30
N LEU A 106 4.21 -5.02 -7.09
CA LEU A 106 3.13 -5.12 -6.11
C LEU A 106 3.31 -4.00 -5.10
N VAL A 107 2.29 -3.15 -4.97
CA VAL A 107 2.31 -2.01 -4.05
C VAL A 107 1.28 -2.21 -2.96
N ASN A 108 1.72 -2.07 -1.71
CA ASN A 108 0.87 -1.91 -0.54
C ASN A 108 1.28 -0.62 0.19
N ALA A 109 0.33 0.28 0.40
CA ALA A 109 0.53 1.48 1.20
C ALA A 109 -0.60 1.61 2.23
N ILE A 110 -0.23 2.08 3.43
CA ILE A 110 -1.16 2.29 4.53
C ILE A 110 -0.96 3.67 5.14
N TYR A 111 -2.06 4.39 5.36
CA TYR A 111 -2.07 5.67 6.03
C TYR A 111 -3.19 5.69 7.09
N PHE A 112 -2.82 6.13 8.29
CA PHE A 112 -3.73 6.25 9.42
C PHE A 112 -3.63 7.64 10.05
N LYS A 113 -4.80 8.25 10.30
CA LYS A 113 -4.94 9.48 11.07
C LYS A 113 -6.22 9.41 11.89
N GLY A 114 -6.05 9.24 13.20
CA GLY A 114 -7.15 9.23 14.17
C GLY A 114 -6.98 10.34 15.20
N ASN A 115 -8.10 10.77 15.77
CA ASN A 115 -8.09 11.53 17.01
C ASN A 115 -8.05 10.56 18.19
N TRP A 116 -7.25 10.88 19.20
CA TRP A 116 -7.36 10.20 20.48
C TRP A 116 -8.76 10.38 21.05
N GLU A 117 -9.33 9.34 21.65
CA GLU A 117 -10.59 9.42 22.37
C GLU A 117 -10.50 10.41 23.54
N LYS A 118 -9.34 10.42 24.22
CA LYS A 118 -8.96 11.42 25.23
C LYS A 118 -7.73 12.16 24.74
N GLN A 119 -7.92 13.37 24.24
CA GLN A 119 -6.82 14.19 23.71
C GLN A 119 -5.97 14.74 24.84
N PHE A 120 -4.67 14.88 24.56
CA PHE A 120 -3.75 15.60 25.44
C PHE A 120 -4.03 17.10 25.36
N ASP A 121 -3.97 17.77 26.51
CA ASP A 121 -3.99 19.23 26.55
C ASP A 121 -2.65 19.78 26.04
N LYS A 122 -2.71 20.65 25.03
CA LYS A 122 -1.54 21.23 24.37
C LYS A 122 -0.73 22.09 25.33
N GLU A 123 -1.38 22.77 26.28
CA GLU A 123 -0.73 23.64 27.26
C GLU A 123 0.14 22.84 28.25
N ASN A 124 -0.14 21.55 28.41
CA ASN A 124 0.66 20.65 29.24
C ASN A 124 1.81 19.98 28.48
N THR A 125 1.96 20.26 27.17
CA THR A 125 3.05 19.70 26.35
C THR A 125 4.28 20.60 26.45
N ALA A 126 5.40 20.04 26.93
CA ALA A 126 6.66 20.74 27.06
C ALA A 126 7.84 19.87 26.60
N GLU A 127 8.91 20.51 26.14
CA GLU A 127 10.16 19.81 25.80
C GLU A 127 10.72 19.07 27.02
N ARG A 128 11.08 17.80 26.81
CA ARG A 128 11.70 16.93 27.80
C ARG A 128 12.78 16.09 27.13
N PRO A 129 13.84 15.68 27.86
CA PRO A 129 14.83 14.75 27.31
C PRO A 129 14.19 13.44 26.85
N PHE A 130 14.41 13.06 25.59
CA PHE A 130 14.09 11.72 25.07
C PHE A 130 15.33 10.85 25.14
N HIS A 131 15.29 9.80 25.96
CA HIS A 131 16.41 8.88 26.13
C HIS A 131 16.42 7.83 25.01
N ILE A 132 17.37 7.96 24.08
CA ILE A 132 17.55 7.04 22.95
C ILE A 132 18.25 5.72 23.33
N ASN A 133 18.81 5.64 24.53
CA ASN A 133 19.49 4.48 25.10
C ASN A 133 19.34 4.45 26.63
N LYS A 134 19.71 3.31 27.24
CA LYS A 134 19.77 3.13 28.69
C LYS A 134 20.99 3.81 29.29
#